data_AF-L1ISQ4-F1
#
_entry.id   AF-L1ISQ4-F1
#
_cell.length_a   1.000
_cell.length_b   1.000
_cell.length_c   1.000
_cell.angle_alpha   90.00
_cell.angle_beta   90.00
_cell.angle_gamma   90.00
#
_symmetry.space_group_name_H-M   'P 1'
#
loop_
_entity.id
_entity.type
_entity.pdbx_description
1 polymer ?
#
loop_
_entity_poly.entity_id
_entity_poly.type
_entity_poly.pdbx_seq_one_letter_code
_entity_poly.pdbx_strand_id
1 'polypeptide(L)'
;MSMKLYLGDKLDLVKADDKIVVENVGSVILSLGKEYAFHGFDIKKNESGYVLSAMPSPHSNISLLDLQMIKDCNPVRVQDVFVSLSEAGLRVSVNILSSNVPVILTETDVIRVKKRRIWNLFHKP
;
A
#
# COMPACT_ATOMS: atom_id res chain seq x y z
N MET A 1 5.16 -17.73 -5.87
CA MET A 1 6.37 -17.30 -5.11
C MET A 1 5.92 -16.87 -3.73
N SER A 2 6.54 -17.32 -2.64
CA SER A 2 6.04 -17.07 -1.27
C SER A 2 6.56 -15.74 -0.70
N MET A 3 5.68 -14.88 -0.16
CA MET A 3 6.04 -13.59 0.45
C MET A 3 7.03 -13.73 1.61
N LYS A 4 7.02 -14.88 2.31
CA LYS A 4 7.99 -15.20 3.38
C LYS A 4 9.44 -15.08 2.92
N LEU A 5 9.73 -15.35 1.65
CA LEU A 5 11.09 -15.23 1.10
C LEU A 5 11.53 -13.77 0.89
N TYR A 6 10.57 -12.85 0.69
CA TYR A 6 10.85 -11.42 0.49
C TYR A 6 10.90 -10.64 1.78
N LEU A 7 10.08 -11.05 2.76
CA LEU A 7 10.00 -10.39 4.06
C LEU A 7 10.96 -10.99 5.08
N GLY A 8 11.26 -12.30 5.03
CA GLY A 8 12.25 -12.96 5.88
C GLY A 8 12.18 -12.49 7.35
N ASP A 9 13.33 -12.07 7.87
CA ASP A 9 13.53 -11.57 9.23
C ASP A 9 12.69 -10.32 9.57
N LYS A 10 12.19 -9.58 8.56
CA LYS A 10 11.37 -8.37 8.77
C LYS A 10 9.96 -8.71 9.27
N LEU A 11 9.50 -9.94 9.06
CA LEU A 11 8.25 -10.44 9.65
C LEU A 11 8.35 -10.62 11.16
N ASP A 12 9.54 -10.69 11.74
CA ASP A 12 9.71 -10.85 13.20
C ASP A 12 9.40 -9.56 13.97
N LEU A 13 9.37 -8.42 13.26
CA LEU A 13 8.89 -7.14 13.80
C LEU A 13 7.36 -7.09 13.94
N VAL A 14 6.65 -8.04 13.31
CA VAL A 14 5.19 -8.10 13.24
C VAL A 14 4.68 -9.13 14.25
N LYS A 15 3.66 -8.76 15.03
CA LYS A 15 3.01 -9.70 15.96
C LYS A 15 2.40 -10.87 15.19
N ALA A 16 2.38 -12.05 15.81
CA ALA A 16 1.87 -13.29 15.18
C ALA A 16 0.49 -13.11 14.53
N ASP A 17 -0.44 -12.46 15.23
CA ASP A 17 -1.81 -12.21 14.75
C ASP A 17 -1.86 -11.28 13.52
N ASP A 18 -0.89 -10.39 13.40
CA ASP A 18 -0.80 -9.39 12.33
C ASP A 18 -0.01 -9.91 11.12
N LYS A 19 0.81 -10.98 11.28
CA LYS A 19 1.66 -11.53 10.22
C LYS A 19 0.84 -11.93 8.99
N ILE A 20 -0.32 -12.55 9.19
CA ILE A 20 -1.20 -12.99 8.09
C ILE A 20 -1.69 -11.80 7.26
N VAL A 21 -2.07 -10.70 7.90
CA VAL A 21 -2.54 -9.49 7.18
C VAL A 21 -1.39 -8.89 6.37
N VAL A 22 -0.20 -8.75 6.97
CA VAL A 22 0.97 -8.22 6.29
C VAL A 22 1.41 -9.10 5.11
N GLU A 23 1.41 -10.43 5.28
CA GLU A 23 1.72 -11.40 4.22
C GLU A 23 0.71 -11.33 3.08
N ASN A 24 -0.59 -11.19 3.38
CA ASN A 24 -1.63 -11.06 2.37
C ASN A 24 -1.47 -9.76 1.56
N VAL A 25 -1.27 -8.62 2.23
CA VAL A 25 -1.02 -7.33 1.56
C VAL A 25 0.21 -7.44 0.67
N GLY A 26 1.30 -8.00 1.19
CA GLY A 26 2.53 -8.20 0.44
C GLY A 26 2.36 -9.10 -0.78
N SER A 27 1.58 -10.17 -0.63
CA SER A 27 1.26 -11.10 -1.72
C SER A 27 0.43 -10.41 -2.81
N VAL A 28 -0.53 -9.55 -2.42
CA VAL A 28 -1.27 -8.73 -3.38
C VAL A 28 -0.32 -7.80 -4.13
N ILE A 29 0.57 -7.08 -3.44
CA ILE A 29 1.56 -6.20 -4.10
C ILE A 29 2.41 -6.99 -5.10
N LEU A 30 2.91 -8.18 -4.72
CA LEU A 30 3.70 -9.03 -5.62
C LEU A 30 2.90 -9.54 -6.83
N SER A 31 1.59 -9.72 -6.69
CA SER A 31 0.72 -10.17 -7.77
C SER A 31 0.35 -9.07 -8.77
N LEU A 32 0.58 -7.80 -8.41
CA LEU A 32 0.26 -6.66 -9.25
C LEU A 32 1.39 -6.43 -10.27
N GLY A 33 1.03 -6.41 -11.55
CA GLY A 33 1.95 -6.18 -12.66
C GLY A 33 2.51 -7.45 -13.31
N LYS A 34 3.49 -7.26 -14.20
CA LYS A 34 4.26 -8.36 -14.81
C LYS A 34 5.35 -8.82 -13.83
N GLU A 35 5.97 -9.97 -14.08
CA GLU A 35 7.04 -10.52 -13.23
C GLU A 35 8.05 -9.43 -12.79
N TYR A 36 8.37 -9.41 -11.49
CA TYR A 36 9.32 -8.46 -10.86
C TYR A 36 8.90 -6.98 -10.87
N ALA A 37 7.60 -6.68 -10.87
CA ALA A 37 7.10 -5.30 -10.79
C ALA A 37 7.50 -4.56 -9.49
N PHE A 38 7.68 -5.28 -8.38
CA PHE A 38 8.00 -4.70 -7.08
C PHE A 38 9.23 -5.35 -6.45
N HIS A 39 10.03 -4.55 -5.76
CA HIS A 39 11.22 -4.98 -5.03
C HIS A 39 11.46 -4.11 -3.79
N GLY A 40 12.50 -4.43 -3.01
CA GLY A 40 12.90 -3.61 -1.86
C GLY A 40 11.84 -3.55 -0.75
N PHE A 41 11.13 -4.66 -0.50
CA PHE A 41 10.10 -4.72 0.53
C PHE A 41 10.67 -4.38 1.91
N ASP A 42 9.94 -3.55 2.64
CA ASP A 42 10.33 -3.10 3.97
C ASP A 42 9.12 -2.99 4.88
N ILE A 43 9.28 -3.36 6.15
CA ILE A 43 8.23 -3.23 7.16
C ILE A 43 8.77 -2.35 8.28
N LYS A 44 8.02 -1.30 8.60
CA LYS A 44 8.30 -0.44 9.74
C LYS A 44 7.12 -0.45 10.69
N LYS A 45 7.38 -0.53 11.98
CA LYS A 45 6.34 -0.36 13.00
C LYS A 45 6.04 1.12 13.16
N ASN A 46 4.76 1.48 13.25
CA ASN A 46 4.31 2.81 13.64
C ASN A 46 3.48 2.71 14.94
N GLU A 47 2.96 3.82 15.43
CA GLU A 47 2.20 3.85 16.70
C GLU A 47 0.91 3.01 16.65
N SER A 48 0.27 2.93 15.48
CA SER A 48 -1.04 2.28 15.29
C SER A 48 -0.96 0.89 14.65
N GLY A 49 0.24 0.41 14.31
CA GLY A 49 0.46 -0.81 13.53
C GLY A 49 1.76 -0.79 12.74
N TYR A 50 1.65 -0.93 11.43
CA TYR A 50 2.78 -1.19 10.54
C TYR A 50 2.64 -0.44 9.22
N VAL A 51 3.77 -0.13 8.61
CA VAL A 51 3.88 0.41 7.26
C VAL A 51 4.66 -0.59 6.42
N LEU A 52 3.98 -1.24 5.48
CA LEU A 52 4.61 -2.07 4.46
C LEU A 52 4.95 -1.18 3.27
N SER A 53 6.23 -1.13 2.89
CA SER A 53 6.72 -0.36 1.76
C SER A 53 7.31 -1.26 0.67
N ALA A 54 7.14 -0.88 -0.59
CA ALA A 54 7.81 -1.50 -1.73
C ALA A 54 8.20 -0.46 -2.78
N MET A 55 9.27 -0.74 -3.52
CA MET A 55 9.72 0.05 -4.65
C MET A 55 9.21 -0.58 -5.95
N PRO A 56 8.49 0.16 -6.80
CA PRO A 56 8.21 -0.29 -8.15
C PRO A 56 9.48 -0.34 -8.97
N SER A 57 9.56 -1.30 -9.89
CA SER A 57 10.59 -1.32 -10.94
C SER A 57 10.42 -0.11 -11.88
N PRO A 58 11.51 0.46 -12.44
CA PRO A 58 11.44 1.68 -13.26
C PRO A 58 10.49 1.62 -14.47
N HIS A 59 10.20 0.42 -14.96
CA HIS A 59 9.31 0.18 -16.10
C HIS A 59 7.93 -0.38 -15.70
N SER A 60 7.66 -0.48 -14.41
CA SER A 60 6.36 -0.91 -13.91
C SER A 60 5.38 0.25 -13.92
N ASN A 61 4.18 0.00 -14.42
CA ASN A 61 3.08 0.95 -14.31
C ASN A 61 2.22 0.54 -13.12
N ILE A 62 2.04 1.46 -12.19
CA ILE A 62 1.10 1.30 -11.09
C ILE A 62 -0.11 2.16 -11.38
N SER A 63 -1.23 1.52 -11.64
CA SER A 63 -2.51 2.19 -11.84
C SER A 63 -3.18 2.50 -10.51
N LEU A 64 -4.13 3.44 -10.53
CA LEU A 64 -4.98 3.69 -9.37
C LEU A 64 -5.85 2.48 -9.00
N LEU A 65 -6.13 1.60 -9.95
CA LEU A 65 -6.86 0.35 -9.70
C LEU A 65 -5.99 -0.60 -8.87
N ASP A 66 -4.70 -0.70 -9.17
CA ASP A 66 -3.76 -1.53 -8.40
C ASP A 66 -3.69 -1.07 -6.94
N LEU A 67 -3.62 0.25 -6.70
CA LEU A 67 -3.65 0.81 -5.34
C LEU A 67 -4.97 0.50 -4.61
N GLN A 68 -6.09 0.51 -5.33
CA GLN A 68 -7.40 0.15 -4.78
C GLN A 68 -7.44 -1.34 -4.41
N MET A 69 -6.91 -2.23 -5.26
CA MET A 69 -6.83 -3.67 -4.98
C MET A 69 -5.99 -3.96 -3.73
N ILE A 70 -4.91 -3.20 -3.50
CA ILE A 70 -4.11 -3.30 -2.28
C ILE A 70 -4.95 -2.90 -1.05
N LYS A 71 -5.71 -1.81 -1.14
CA LYS A 71 -6.59 -1.35 -0.04
C LYS A 71 -7.69 -2.37 0.26
N ASP A 72 -8.29 -2.93 -0.78
CA ASP A 72 -9.41 -3.86 -0.70
C ASP A 72 -9.00 -5.26 -0.24
N CYS A 73 -7.70 -5.57 -0.14
CA CYS A 73 -7.27 -6.89 0.32
C CYS A 73 -7.67 -7.15 1.79
N ASN A 74 -7.78 -6.09 2.59
CA ASN A 74 -8.30 -6.12 3.95
C ASN A 74 -8.77 -4.72 4.35
N PRO A 75 -9.96 -4.28 3.91
CA PRO A 75 -10.43 -2.90 4.08
C PRO A 75 -10.60 -2.51 5.56
N VAL A 76 -10.72 -3.50 6.45
CA VAL A 76 -10.85 -3.32 7.90
C VAL A 76 -9.52 -2.91 8.53
N ARG A 77 -8.39 -3.41 8.01
CA ARG A 77 -7.06 -3.22 8.62
C ARG A 77 -6.13 -2.37 7.76
N VAL A 78 -6.32 -2.31 6.46
CA VAL A 78 -5.56 -1.46 5.54
C VAL A 78 -6.23 -0.09 5.49
N GLN A 79 -5.65 0.90 6.17
CA GLN A 79 -6.22 2.25 6.23
C GLN A 79 -5.94 3.02 4.95
N ASP A 80 -4.67 3.08 4.57
CA ASP A 80 -4.20 3.91 3.49
C ASP A 80 -3.16 3.20 2.65
N VAL A 81 -3.26 3.45 1.35
CA VAL A 81 -2.25 3.10 0.35
C VAL A 81 -1.85 4.41 -0.31
N PHE A 82 -0.57 4.77 -0.22
CA PHE A 82 -0.07 6.01 -0.78
C PHE A 82 1.26 5.81 -1.48
N VAL A 83 1.55 6.73 -2.38
CA VAL A 83 2.78 6.75 -3.16
C VAL A 83 3.57 7.98 -2.76
N SER A 84 4.82 7.78 -2.35
CA SER A 84 5.76 8.86 -2.04
C SER A 84 6.93 8.84 -3.02
N LEU A 85 7.43 10.03 -3.34
CA LEU A 85 8.67 10.20 -4.09
C LEU A 85 9.78 10.52 -3.09
N SER A 86 10.87 9.76 -3.16
CA SER A 86 12.09 9.97 -2.38
C SER A 86 13.29 10.10 -3.31
N GLU A 87 14.46 10.46 -2.78
CA GLU A 87 15.72 10.46 -3.54
C GLU A 87 16.04 9.08 -4.12
N ALA A 88 15.61 8.01 -3.42
CA ALA A 88 15.77 6.63 -3.85
C ALA A 88 14.70 6.18 -4.88
N GLY A 89 13.83 7.09 -5.33
CA GLY A 89 12.77 6.82 -6.30
C GLY A 89 11.36 6.75 -5.69
N LEU A 90 10.43 6.24 -6.51
CA LEU A 90 9.03 6.07 -6.13
C LEU A 90 8.89 4.95 -5.11
N ARG A 91 8.04 5.13 -4.10
CA ARG A 91 7.75 4.12 -3.09
C ARG A 91 6.24 4.02 -2.88
N VAL A 92 5.73 2.80 -2.92
CA VAL A 92 4.36 2.49 -2.49
C VAL A 92 4.41 2.08 -1.03
N SER A 93 3.57 2.70 -0.22
CA SER A 93 3.46 2.45 1.21
C SER A 93 2.03 2.11 1.57
N VAL A 94 1.87 1.12 2.44
CA VAL A 94 0.58 0.62 2.93
C VAL A 94 0.57 0.69 4.44
N ASN A 95 -0.36 1.45 4.99
CA ASN A 95 -0.60 1.53 6.43
C ASN A 95 -1.55 0.42 6.86
N ILE A 96 -1.07 -0.46 7.74
CA ILE A 96 -1.77 -1.63 8.26
C ILE A 96 -1.94 -1.45 9.77
N LEU A 97 -3.18 -1.43 10.25
CA LEU A 97 -3.48 -1.39 11.68
C LEU A 97 -3.08 -2.68 12.37
N SER A 98 -2.55 -2.57 13.59
CA SER A 98 -2.36 -3.74 14.45
C SER A 98 -3.70 -4.27 14.94
N SER A 99 -3.78 -5.59 15.15
CA SER A 99 -4.91 -6.31 15.73
C SER A 99 -5.43 -5.69 17.03
N ASN A 100 -4.52 -5.11 17.82
CA ASN A 100 -4.81 -4.45 19.10
C ASN A 100 -5.60 -3.14 18.96
N VAL A 101 -5.62 -2.51 17.78
CA VAL A 101 -6.38 -1.28 17.57
C VAL A 101 -7.84 -1.65 17.26
N PRO A 102 -8.83 -1.13 18.00
CA PRO A 102 -10.23 -1.36 17.67
C PRO A 102 -10.54 -0.69 16.33
N VAL A 103 -11.16 -1.45 15.43
CA VAL A 103 -11.59 -0.92 14.13
C VAL A 103 -13.03 -0.43 14.27
N ILE A 104 -13.22 0.87 14.13
CA ILE A 104 -14.54 1.49 14.10
C ILE A 104 -14.99 1.49 12.64
N LEU A 105 -15.88 0.58 12.28
CA LEU A 105 -16.51 0.55 10.95
C LEU A 105 -17.59 1.63 10.92
N THR A 106 -17.29 2.78 10.33
CA THR A 106 -18.32 3.77 9.99
C THR A 106 -18.95 3.37 8.66
N GLU A 107 -20.29 3.29 8.59
CA GLU A 107 -21.05 2.87 7.39
C GLU A 107 -20.83 3.76 6.15
N THR A 108 -20.06 4.85 6.26
CA THR A 108 -19.82 5.81 5.18
C THR A 108 -18.33 5.88 4.84
N ASP A 109 -17.93 5.12 3.82
CA ASP A 109 -16.59 5.18 3.25
C ASP A 109 -16.55 6.23 2.12
N VAL A 110 -15.84 7.34 2.33
CA VAL A 110 -15.56 8.31 1.26
C VAL A 110 -14.31 7.87 0.50
N ILE A 111 -14.52 7.09 -0.55
CA ILE A 111 -13.43 6.40 -1.28
C ILE A 111 -12.62 7.36 -2.17
N ARG A 112 -13.14 8.55 -2.51
CA ARG A 112 -12.46 9.43 -3.49
C ARG A 112 -12.83 10.91 -3.39
N VAL A 113 -11.83 11.77 -3.17
CA VAL A 113 -11.92 13.21 -3.45
C VAL A 113 -11.07 13.52 -4.69
N LYS A 114 -11.72 13.64 -5.85
CA LYS A 114 -11.07 14.07 -7.10
C LYS A 114 -11.11 15.60 -7.17
N LYS A 115 -9.98 16.27 -6.94
CA LYS A 115 -9.86 17.71 -7.26
C LYS A 115 -9.98 17.88 -8.77
N ARG A 116 -11.04 18.56 -9.25
CA ARG A 116 -11.14 18.99 -10.65
C ARG A 116 -10.02 20.00 -10.90
N ARG A 117 -9.06 19.68 -11.77
CA ARG A 117 -8.20 20.70 -12.39
C ARG A 117 -9.07 21.47 -13.38
N ILE A 118 -9.44 22.69 -13.03
CA ILE A 118 -9.92 23.67 -14.00
C ILE A 118 -8.70 24.01 -14.85
N TRP A 119 -8.64 23.47 -16.07
CA TRP A 119 -7.77 24.02 -17.09
C TRP A 119 -8.37 25.38 -17.43
N ASN A 120 -7.66 26.46 -17.13
CA ASN A 120 -8.04 27.81 -17.58
C ASN A 120 -8.02 27.83 -19.11
N LEU A 121 -9.10 27.37 -19.73
CA LEU A 121 -9.50 27.61 -21.10
C LEU A 121 -9.99 29.05 -21.19
N PHE A 122 -9.09 30.00 -21.00
CA PHE A 122 -9.20 31.32 -21.59
C PHE A 122 -7.93 31.58 -22.38
N HIS A 123 -7.79 30.78 -23.44
CA HIS A 123 -7.08 31.18 -24.63
C HIS A 123 -8.10 31.80 -25.58
N LYS A 124 -8.01 33.13 -25.75
CA LYS A 124 -8.09 33.90 -27.00
C LYS A 124 -8.79 35.25 -26.79
N PRO A 125 -8.53 36.24 -27.66
CA PRO A 125 -7.41 36.44 -28.59
C PRO A 125 -6.42 37.50 -28.09
#